data_AF-A0A6B3EAW3-F1
#
_entry.id   AF-A0A6B3EAW3-F1
#
_cell.length_a   1.000
_cell.length_b   1.000
_cell.length_c   1.000
_cell.angle_alpha   90.00
_cell.angle_beta   90.00
_cell.angle_gamma   90.00
#
_symmetry.space_group_name_H-M   'P 1'
#
loop_
_entity.id
_entity.type
_entity.pdbx_description
1 polymer ?
#
loop_
_entity_poly.entity_id
_entity_poly.type
_entity_poly.pdbx_seq_one_letter_code
_entity_poly.pdbx_strand_id
1 'polypeptide(L)' 'VRSSYSGTEGNCVEVATPGGRPAVRDSKDPASPHLGFSPTAWHRFIDSARI' A
#
# COMPACT_ATOMS: atom_id res chain seq x y z
N VAL A 1 -5.30 -8.32 1.15
CA VAL A 1 -6.68 -7.78 1.10
C VAL A 1 -6.79 -6.88 -0.12
N ARG A 2 -7.79 -7.08 -0.98
CA ARG A 2 -8.07 -6.28 -2.18
C ARG A 2 -8.96 -5.08 -1.80
N SER A 3 -8.72 -3.90 -2.37
CA SER A 3 -9.60 -2.74 -2.14
C SER A 3 -10.85 -2.79 -3.03
N SER A 4 -11.93 -2.14 -2.61
CA SER A 4 -13.20 -2.11 -3.35
C SER A 4 -13.15 -1.30 -4.66
N TYR A 5 -12.02 -0.65 -4.97
CA TYR A 5 -11.83 0.18 -6.16
C TYR A 5 -10.99 -0.51 -7.27
N SER A 6 -10.66 -1.79 -7.12
CA SER A 6 -9.87 -2.52 -8.12
C SER A 6 -10.73 -2.98 -9.31
N GLY A 7 -10.39 -2.53 -10.53
CA GLY A 7 -10.99 -3.01 -11.79
C GLY A 7 -10.68 -4.49 -12.10
N THR A 8 -10.99 -4.93 -13.33
CA THR A 8 -10.76 -6.31 -13.81
C THR A 8 -9.29 -6.67 -13.96
N GLU A 9 -8.41 -5.67 -14.10
CA GLU A 9 -6.95 -5.76 -14.27
C GLU A 9 -6.19 -5.99 -12.94
N GLY A 10 -6.67 -6.87 -12.07
CA GLY A 10 -5.98 -7.28 -10.84
C GLY A 10 -5.66 -6.16 -9.83
N ASN A 11 -5.04 -6.52 -8.70
CA ASN A 11 -4.51 -5.54 -7.77
C ASN A 11 -3.30 -4.84 -8.42
N CYS A 12 -3.21 -3.50 -8.33
CA CYS A 12 -2.03 -2.73 -8.76
C CYS A 12 -1.13 -2.32 -7.58
N VAL A 13 -1.62 -2.43 -6.34
CA VAL A 13 -0.89 -2.06 -5.12
C VAL A 13 -1.29 -2.99 -3.99
N GLU A 14 -0.31 -3.45 -3.22
CA GLU A 14 -0.51 -4.22 -1.99
C GLU A 14 0.14 -3.53 -0.79
N VAL A 15 -0.46 -3.69 0.39
CA VAL A 15 0.03 -3.13 1.65
C VAL A 15 0.17 -4.23 2.68
N ALA A 16 1.30 -4.23 3.39
CA ALA A 16 1.55 -5.08 4.55
C ALA A 16 2.17 -4.26 5.70
N THR A 17 2.10 -4.76 6.93
CA THR A 17 2.65 -4.08 8.12
C THR A 17 3.67 -4.95 8.86
N PRO A 18 4.75 -5.43 8.21
CA PRO A 18 5.77 -6.25 8.86
C PRO A 18 6.41 -5.47 10.03
N GLY A 19 6.44 -6.07 11.22
CA GLY A 19 7.01 -5.43 12.40
C GLY A 19 6.35 -4.10 12.78
N GLY A 20 5.07 -3.89 12.40
CA GLY A 20 4.32 -2.66 12.68
C GLY A 20 4.65 -1.48 11.77
N ARG A 21 5.45 -1.68 10.71
CA ARG A 21 5.80 -0.63 9.74
C ARG A 21 5.06 -0.86 8.43
N PRO A 22 4.26 0.10 7.96
CA PRO A 22 3.58 -0.03 6.68
C PRO A 22 4.57 -0.12 5.53
N ALA A 23 4.36 -1.08 4.65
CA ALA A 23 5.11 -1.30 3.42
C ALA A 23 4.14 -1.48 2.26
N VAL A 24 4.41 -0.79 1.16
CA VAL A 24 3.58 -0.78 -0.04
C VAL A 24 4.40 -1.29 -1.22
N ARG A 25 3.80 -2.08 -2.10
CA ARG A 25 4.44 -2.58 -3.33
C ARG A 25 3.47 -2.62 -4.49
N ASP A 26 4.02 -2.63 -5.70
CA ASP A 26 3.25 -2.98 -6.90
C ASP A 26 3.12 -4.51 -6.97
N SER A 27 1.88 -5.00 -6.99
CA SER A 27 1.62 -6.44 -7.15
C SER A 27 1.92 -6.96 -8.55
N LYS A 28 2.02 -6.06 -9.54
CA LYS A 28 2.38 -6.38 -10.93
C LYS A 28 3.90 -6.47 -11.14
N ASP A 29 4.69 -5.92 -10.22
CA ASP A 29 6.15 -6.08 -10.19
C ASP A 29 6.64 -6.53 -8.80
N PRO A 30 6.50 -7.83 -8.46
CA PRO A 30 6.91 -8.36 -7.17
C PRO A 30 8.41 -8.29 -6.88
N ALA A 31 9.24 -8.12 -7.91
CA ALA A 31 10.70 -8.07 -7.77
C ALA A 31 11.18 -6.64 -7.42
N SER A 32 10.35 -5.63 -7.66
CA SER A 32 10.67 -4.26 -7.33
C SER A 32 10.69 -4.00 -5.81
N PRO A 33 11.52 -3.05 -5.33
CA PRO A 33 11.59 -2.70 -3.92
C PRO A 33 10.26 -2.21 -3.34
N HIS A 34 10.03 -2.49 -2.06
CA HIS A 34 8.89 -1.97 -1.33
C HIS A 34 9.11 -0.52 -0.87
N LEU A 35 8.05 0.29 -0.88
CA LEU A 35 8.02 1.61 -0.24
C LEU A 35 7.65 1.46 1.23
N GLY A 36 8.60 1.71 2.12
CA GLY A 36 8.41 1.64 3.58
C GLY A 36 8.06 2.99 4.20
N PHE A 37 7.14 2.99 5.17
CA PHE A 37 6.69 4.18 5.87
C PHE A 37 6.90 4.06 7.39
N SER A 38 7.09 5.20 8.05
CA SER A 38 6.84 5.28 9.49
C SER A 38 5.33 5.24 9.76
N PRO A 39 4.87 4.75 10.92
CA PRO A 39 3.45 4.78 11.27
C PRO A 39 2.84 6.18 11.18
N THR A 40 3.58 7.22 11.57
CA THR A 40 3.12 8.61 11.51
C THR A 40 2.95 9.09 10.06
N ALA A 41 3.91 8.80 9.19
CA ALA A 41 3.83 9.18 7.77
C ALA A 41 2.66 8.48 7.07
N TRP A 42 2.44 7.20 7.40
CA TRP A 42 1.32 6.43 6.88
C TRP A 42 -0.04 7.02 7.30
N HIS A 43 -0.22 7.37 8.57
CA HIS A 43 -1.45 8.03 9.02
C HIS A 43 -1.70 9.35 8.28
N ARG A 44 -0.67 10.20 8.13
CA ARG A 44 -0.78 11.45 7.37
C ARG A 44 -1.17 11.21 5.91
N PHE A 45 -0.58 10.20 5.27
CA PHE A 45 -0.94 9.81 3.91
C PHE A 45 -2.42 9.41 3.81
N ILE A 46 -2.90 8.53 4.69
CA ILE A 46 -4.31 8.12 4.70
C ILE A 46 -5.25 9.29 4.96
N ASP A 47 -4.93 10.18 5.89
CA ASP A 47 -5.74 11.37 6.16
C ASP A 47 -5.82 12.29 4.93
N SER A 48 -4.73 12.43 4.17
CA SER A 48 -4.72 13.20 2.92
C SER A 48 -5.47 12.53 1.76
N ALA A 49 -5.64 11.21 1.80
CA ALA A 49 -6.27 10.42 0.75
C ALA A 49 -7.78 10.21 0.95
N ARG A 50 -8.32 10.61 2.11
CA ARG A 50 -9.77 10.62 2.37
C ARG A 50 -10.37 11.85 1.69
N ILE A 51 -11.04 11.64 0.56
CA ILE A 51 -11.84 12.63 -0.17
C ILE A 51 -13.30 12.51 0.27
#